data_AF-A0AAU5I0V3-F1
#
_entry.id   AF-A0AAU5I0V3-F1
#
_cell.length_a   1.000
_cell.length_b   1.000
_cell.length_c   1.000
_cell.angle_alpha   90.00
_cell.angle_beta   90.00
_cell.angle_gamma   90.00
#
_symmetry.space_group_name_H-M   'P 1'
#
loop_
_entity.id
_entity.type
_entity.pdbx_description
1 polymer ?
#
loop_
_entity_poly.entity_id
_entity_poly.type
_entity_poly.pdbx_seq_one_letter_code
_entity_poly.pdbx_strand_id
1 'polypeptide(L)'
;MTAVVLALFALQLGSLVSPAWACGCGALVPGGSQQVEVGREASVVRWDGRQEQIVMRLTVSGDARRAAWIMPVPHRATTTLADPALFDALNTLTAPAHRTRSHFWPQDGDWPLVSGGPGGGPPPGAVTAPGVGVVGRERLGPFDVARLTATDPNALGDWLHTNGFVLPPRLDQALQPYVDQRWEYVAIRLAPATAGTALNGALDPLHLTFAAESPVYPMRLSRLAGTPQSLGLYIFAAHRMKLSGRIGGEQPRVAYAGRVTTTSGPLAALAKGTPFLTAVNQEFPDPSRITGDHLLRRTATDTTFQQVIYEDRLSRVAGVPAWLLTIGGGLAVLTTTGVLLAVLRSRRTRRPEIPPPPAFPPPPTRAPPGN
;
A
#
# COMPACT_ATOMS: atom_id res chain seq x y z
N MET A 1 -26.42 2.01 38.56
CA MET A 1 -26.42 3.09 37.54
C MET A 1 -25.26 4.08 37.75
N THR A 2 -25.08 4.62 38.95
CA THR A 2 -23.99 5.54 39.33
C THR A 2 -22.57 5.00 39.09
N ALA A 3 -22.29 3.74 39.38
CA ALA A 3 -20.97 3.14 39.12
C ALA A 3 -20.63 3.02 37.62
N VAL A 4 -21.63 2.73 36.78
CA VAL A 4 -21.46 2.63 35.32
C VAL A 4 -21.28 4.01 34.71
N VAL A 5 -22.00 5.03 35.22
CA VAL A 5 -21.84 6.42 34.80
C VAL A 5 -20.45 6.95 35.19
N LEU A 6 -19.97 6.66 36.40
CA LEU A 6 -18.61 7.03 36.84
C LEU A 6 -17.53 6.32 36.01
N ALA A 7 -17.71 5.04 35.67
CA ALA A 7 -16.78 4.31 34.81
C ALA A 7 -16.77 4.87 33.37
N LEU A 8 -17.93 5.21 32.80
CA LEU A 8 -18.05 5.84 31.48
C LEU A 8 -17.47 7.26 31.48
N PHE A 9 -17.66 8.03 32.56
CA PHE A 9 -17.06 9.36 32.70
C PHE A 9 -15.54 9.30 32.88
N ALA A 10 -15.03 8.30 33.61
CA ALA A 10 -13.59 8.06 33.74
C ALA A 10 -12.95 7.58 32.42
N LEU A 11 -13.66 6.77 31.62
CA LEU A 11 -13.22 6.43 30.25
C LEU A 11 -13.27 7.63 29.30
N GLN A 12 -14.31 8.47 29.39
CA GLN A 12 -14.42 9.71 28.60
C GLN A 12 -13.36 10.75 28.98
N LEU A 13 -13.05 10.90 30.27
CA LEU A 13 -11.99 11.80 30.75
C LEU A 13 -10.59 11.25 30.45
N GLY A 14 -10.39 9.92 30.47
CA GLY A 14 -9.12 9.30 30.08
C GLY A 14 -8.79 9.46 28.59
N SER A 15 -9.82 9.66 27.75
CA SER A 15 -9.68 9.88 26.30
C SER A 15 -9.31 11.33 25.94
N LEU A 16 -9.51 12.29 26.86
CA LEU A 16 -9.28 13.72 26.64
C LEU A 16 -7.84 14.18 26.94
N VAL A 17 -6.95 13.29 27.41
CA VAL A 17 -5.59 13.65 27.84
C VAL A 17 -4.51 12.81 27.15
N SER A 18 -4.76 12.41 25.90
CA SER A 18 -3.70 11.83 25.06
C SER A 18 -3.21 12.87 24.06
N PRO A 19 -2.30 13.78 24.44
CA PRO A 19 -1.58 14.53 23.43
C PRO A 19 -0.82 13.49 22.60
N ALA A 20 -0.93 13.58 21.28
CA ALA A 20 -0.24 12.72 20.33
C ALA A 20 1.10 13.40 19.99
N TRP A 21 2.23 12.80 20.37
CA TRP A 21 3.54 13.49 20.36
C TRP A 21 4.55 12.93 19.37
N ALA A 22 4.20 11.96 18.52
CA ALA A 22 5.23 11.32 17.69
C ALA A 22 4.80 10.92 16.29
N CYS A 23 5.82 10.96 15.44
CA CYS A 23 5.87 10.66 14.03
C CYS A 23 6.89 9.53 13.84
N GLY A 24 6.78 8.75 12.77
CA GLY A 24 7.69 7.65 12.42
C GLY A 24 9.18 7.97 12.51
N CYS A 25 9.60 9.23 12.36
CA CYS A 25 11.02 9.60 12.45
C CYS A 25 11.39 10.68 13.48
N GLY A 26 10.42 11.15 14.27
CA GLY A 26 10.63 12.26 15.20
C GLY A 26 9.46 12.50 16.14
N ALA A 27 9.60 13.49 17.02
CA ALA A 27 8.51 13.94 17.87
C ALA A 27 7.93 15.26 17.33
N LEU A 28 6.60 15.41 17.34
CA LEU A 28 5.95 16.71 17.16
C LEU A 28 5.44 17.21 18.51
N VAL A 29 5.82 18.42 18.87
CA VAL A 29 5.42 19.10 20.10
C VAL A 29 4.53 20.28 19.73
N PRO A 30 3.20 20.22 19.93
CA PRO A 30 2.31 21.33 19.65
C PRO A 30 2.53 22.50 20.63
N GLY A 31 2.20 23.71 20.21
CA GLY A 31 2.19 24.88 21.09
C GLY A 31 0.94 24.92 21.98
N GLY A 32 1.10 25.13 23.29
CA GLY A 32 -0.02 25.26 24.23
C GLY A 32 -0.78 23.95 24.46
N SER A 33 -2.12 24.02 24.50
CA SER A 33 -3.01 22.85 24.70
C SER A 33 -3.52 22.23 23.39
N GLN A 34 -2.89 22.53 22.27
CA GLN A 34 -3.33 22.12 20.94
C GLN A 34 -2.82 20.70 20.57
N GLN A 35 -3.39 20.08 19.54
CA GLN A 35 -3.07 18.73 19.08
C GLN A 35 -2.56 18.73 17.64
N VAL A 36 -1.61 17.84 17.35
CA VAL A 36 -1.10 17.57 16.00
C VAL A 36 -0.77 16.09 15.88
N GLU A 37 -1.18 15.47 14.78
CA GLU A 37 -0.94 14.06 14.47
C GLU A 37 -0.27 13.94 13.11
N VAL A 38 0.46 12.85 12.90
CA VAL A 38 1.00 12.48 11.58
C VAL A 38 0.28 11.24 11.09
N GLY A 39 -0.51 11.40 10.03
CA GLY A 39 -1.32 10.31 9.48
C GLY A 39 -0.59 9.43 8.48
N ARG A 40 0.38 9.98 7.74
CA ARG A 40 1.20 9.22 6.78
C ARG A 40 2.58 9.84 6.65
N GLU A 41 3.58 8.96 6.66
CA GLU A 41 4.97 9.34 6.48
C GLU A 41 5.56 8.61 5.27
N ALA A 42 6.16 9.39 4.37
CA ALA A 42 6.96 8.86 3.28
C ALA A 42 8.36 9.46 3.38
N SER A 43 9.36 8.58 3.45
CA SER A 43 10.73 8.98 3.67
C SER A 43 11.69 8.26 2.75
N VAL A 44 12.77 8.95 2.43
CA VAL A 44 13.86 8.49 1.57
C VAL A 44 15.11 8.49 2.41
N VAL A 45 15.83 7.38 2.42
CA VAL A 45 17.17 7.28 3.00
C VAL A 45 18.15 7.02 1.87
N ARG A 46 19.11 7.91 1.67
CA ARG A 46 20.23 7.70 0.76
C ARG A 46 21.49 7.42 1.58
N TRP A 47 22.16 6.32 1.27
CA TRP A 47 23.38 5.89 1.93
C TRP A 47 24.49 5.59 0.92
N ASP A 48 25.57 6.38 0.95
CA ASP A 48 26.72 6.22 0.04
C ASP A 48 27.95 5.53 0.66
N GLY A 49 27.82 5.02 1.89
CA GLY A 49 28.91 4.37 2.62
C GLY A 49 29.59 5.26 3.66
N ARG A 50 29.35 6.57 3.65
CA ARG A 50 29.91 7.51 4.64
C ARG A 50 28.91 8.57 5.10
N GLN A 51 28.02 8.98 4.21
CA GLN A 51 27.01 9.99 4.47
C GLN A 51 25.62 9.39 4.30
N GLU A 52 24.74 9.74 5.23
CA GLU A 52 23.32 9.47 5.13
C GLU A 52 22.57 10.76 4.80
N GLN A 53 21.59 10.66 3.92
CA GLN A 53 20.63 11.70 3.66
C GLN A 53 19.23 11.17 3.92
N ILE A 54 18.43 11.94 4.67
CA ILE A 54 17.02 11.64 4.90
C ILE A 54 16.20 12.73 4.25
N VAL A 55 15.35 12.35 3.27
CA VAL A 55 14.33 13.24 2.72
C VAL A 55 12.97 12.74 3.20
N MET A 56 12.21 13.57 3.87
CA MET A 56 10.91 13.15 4.42
C MET A 56 9.80 14.10 4.03
N ARG A 57 8.60 13.55 3.85
CA ARG A 57 7.36 14.30 3.70
C ARG A 57 6.38 13.84 4.76
N LEU A 58 6.01 14.78 5.63
CA LEU A 58 5.06 14.56 6.72
C LEU A 58 3.69 15.07 6.30
N THR A 59 2.64 14.29 6.58
CA THR A 59 1.26 14.78 6.50
C THR A 59 0.74 14.98 7.91
N VAL A 60 0.52 16.24 8.27
CA VAL A 60 0.04 16.64 9.59
C VAL A 60 -1.47 16.88 9.56
N SER A 61 -2.14 16.54 10.64
CA SER A 61 -3.54 16.86 10.88
C SER A 61 -3.73 17.27 12.34
N GLY A 62 -4.47 18.35 12.59
CA GLY A 62 -4.73 18.81 13.95
C GLY A 62 -5.23 20.24 13.98
N ASP A 63 -5.35 20.79 15.19
CA ASP A 63 -5.76 22.18 15.44
C ASP A 63 -4.56 23.08 15.85
N ALA A 64 -3.37 22.49 16.01
CA ALA A 64 -2.15 23.19 16.36
C ALA A 64 -1.79 24.25 15.32
N ARG A 65 -1.56 25.49 15.77
CA ARG A 65 -1.12 26.60 14.92
C ARG A 65 0.40 26.67 14.79
N ARG A 66 1.10 25.98 15.69
CA ARG A 66 2.56 25.89 15.77
C ARG A 66 2.92 24.51 16.31
N ALA A 67 3.96 23.91 15.78
CA ALA A 67 4.52 22.67 16.32
C ALA A 67 6.04 22.69 16.21
N ALA A 68 6.75 22.07 17.14
CA ALA A 68 8.17 21.78 17.02
C ALA A 68 8.34 20.33 16.59
N TRP A 69 9.04 20.10 15.48
CA TRP A 69 9.44 18.78 15.04
C TRP A 69 10.88 18.51 15.46
N ILE A 70 11.13 17.36 16.10
CA ILE A 70 12.43 16.97 16.64
C ILE A 70 12.83 15.63 16.05
N MET A 71 14.00 15.56 15.42
CA MET A 71 14.60 14.32 14.94
C MET A 71 15.99 14.10 15.54
N PRO A 72 16.23 12.96 16.21
CA PRO A 72 17.57 12.50 16.59
C PRO A 72 18.37 12.09 15.35
N VAL A 73 19.64 12.52 15.26
CA VAL A 73 20.56 12.16 14.18
C VAL A 73 21.92 11.75 14.77
N PRO A 74 22.61 10.72 14.22
CA PRO A 74 23.88 10.25 14.76
C PRO A 74 24.97 11.32 14.84
N HIS A 75 24.97 12.26 13.89
CA HIS A 75 25.91 13.40 13.85
C HIS A 75 25.20 14.63 13.32
N ARG A 76 25.86 15.79 13.44
CA ARG A 76 25.44 17.07 12.87
C ARG A 76 24.87 16.93 11.47
N ALA A 77 23.60 17.31 11.35
CA ALA A 77 22.91 17.38 10.07
C ALA A 77 22.88 18.81 9.51
N THR A 78 22.96 18.91 8.18
CA THR A 78 22.56 20.09 7.42
C THR A 78 21.13 19.91 6.91
N THR A 79 20.31 20.94 7.01
CA THR A 79 18.89 20.90 6.64
C THR A 79 18.63 21.84 5.47
N THR A 80 17.96 21.33 4.45
CA THR A 80 17.44 22.11 3.31
C THR A 80 16.03 21.64 2.96
N LEU A 81 15.35 22.38 2.08
CA LEU A 81 14.12 21.88 1.46
C LEU A 81 14.46 20.97 0.28
N ALA A 82 13.66 19.92 0.09
CA ALA A 82 13.72 19.03 -1.06
C ALA A 82 12.62 19.36 -2.07
N ASP A 83 12.81 18.90 -3.31
CA ASP A 83 11.84 19.06 -4.39
C ASP A 83 10.54 18.28 -4.07
N PRO A 84 9.37 18.95 -4.01
CA PRO A 84 8.09 18.29 -3.79
C PRO A 84 7.76 17.18 -4.79
N ALA A 85 8.27 17.28 -6.03
CA ALA A 85 8.04 16.30 -7.10
C ALA A 85 8.80 14.98 -6.89
N LEU A 86 9.75 14.92 -5.94
CA LEU A 86 10.54 13.73 -5.66
C LEU A 86 9.65 12.52 -5.34
N PHE A 87 8.69 12.68 -4.42
CA PHE A 87 7.85 11.57 -3.98
C PHE A 87 6.85 11.12 -5.03
N ASP A 88 6.43 12.03 -5.92
CA ASP A 88 5.55 11.68 -7.03
C ASP A 88 6.31 10.84 -8.07
N ALA A 89 7.58 11.18 -8.32
CA ALA A 89 8.48 10.39 -9.16
C ALA A 89 8.78 9.02 -8.53
N LEU A 90 9.00 8.95 -7.21
CA LEU A 90 9.18 7.68 -6.48
C LEU A 90 7.95 6.80 -6.58
N ASN A 91 6.75 7.33 -6.28
CA ASN A 91 5.49 6.60 -6.36
C ASN A 91 5.26 6.03 -7.77
N THR A 92 5.58 6.81 -8.81
CA THR A 92 5.48 6.37 -10.21
C THR A 92 6.44 5.22 -10.51
N LEU A 93 7.71 5.35 -10.08
CA LEU A 93 8.74 4.33 -10.31
C LEU A 93 8.46 3.02 -9.58
N THR A 94 7.94 3.10 -8.35
CA THR A 94 7.69 1.94 -7.50
C THR A 94 6.27 1.41 -7.60
N ALA A 95 5.48 1.92 -8.55
CA ALA A 95 4.11 1.48 -8.76
C ALA A 95 4.06 -0.03 -9.05
N PRO A 96 3.04 -0.74 -8.55
CA PRO A 96 2.88 -2.17 -8.84
C PRO A 96 2.63 -2.39 -10.34
N ALA A 97 3.18 -3.48 -10.86
CA ALA A 97 2.89 -3.91 -12.22
C ALA A 97 1.52 -4.59 -12.27
N HIS A 98 0.63 -4.10 -13.12
CA HIS A 98 -0.65 -4.75 -13.37
C HIS A 98 -0.46 -5.88 -14.41
N ARG A 99 -1.01 -7.05 -14.11
CA ARG A 99 -1.00 -8.22 -15.02
C ARG A 99 -2.38 -8.84 -15.06
N THR A 100 -2.91 -9.03 -16.25
CA THR A 100 -4.18 -9.74 -16.41
C THR A 100 -3.94 -11.25 -16.40
N ARG A 101 -4.71 -11.98 -15.61
CA ARG A 101 -4.83 -13.44 -15.71
C ARG A 101 -6.20 -13.77 -16.25
N SER A 102 -6.25 -14.60 -17.28
CA SER A 102 -7.53 -15.04 -17.83
C SER A 102 -7.91 -16.40 -17.23
N HIS A 103 -9.12 -16.51 -16.70
CA HIS A 103 -9.69 -17.79 -16.30
C HIS A 103 -10.79 -18.20 -17.27
N PHE A 104 -10.96 -19.50 -17.42
CA PHE A 104 -11.93 -20.06 -18.36
C PHE A 104 -13.34 -20.16 -17.74
N TRP A 105 -13.42 -20.58 -16.47
CA TRP A 105 -14.66 -20.76 -15.73
C TRP A 105 -15.04 -19.49 -14.96
N PRO A 106 -16.34 -19.10 -14.94
CA PRO A 106 -16.79 -17.92 -14.20
C PRO A 106 -16.62 -18.09 -12.69
N GLN A 107 -16.23 -17.01 -12.02
CA GLN A 107 -16.16 -16.89 -10.56
C GLN A 107 -17.31 -16.01 -10.04
N ASP A 108 -17.35 -15.74 -8.73
CA ASP A 108 -18.36 -14.86 -8.14
C ASP A 108 -18.34 -13.48 -8.81
N GLY A 109 -19.48 -13.05 -9.36
CA GLY A 109 -19.62 -11.80 -10.13
C GLY A 109 -19.48 -11.94 -11.66
N ASP A 110 -18.96 -13.06 -12.17
CA ASP A 110 -18.82 -13.33 -13.62
C ASP A 110 -20.00 -14.08 -14.23
N TRP A 111 -20.98 -14.48 -13.41
CA TRP A 111 -22.13 -15.28 -13.85
C TRP A 111 -23.15 -14.46 -14.66
N PRO A 112 -23.39 -14.80 -15.93
CA PRO A 112 -24.21 -13.98 -16.83
C PRO A 112 -25.73 -14.00 -16.54
N LEU A 113 -26.20 -14.75 -15.54
CA LEU A 113 -27.62 -14.93 -15.21
C LEU A 113 -28.04 -14.25 -13.89
N VAL A 114 -27.10 -13.69 -13.14
CA VAL A 114 -27.37 -13.00 -11.86
C VAL A 114 -27.54 -11.49 -12.03
N SER A 115 -27.53 -11.00 -13.27
CA SER A 115 -27.76 -9.58 -13.58
C SER A 115 -29.26 -9.26 -13.62
N GLY A 116 -29.85 -9.03 -12.43
CA GLY A 116 -31.27 -8.69 -12.25
C GLY A 116 -31.54 -7.28 -11.70
N GLY A 117 -31.35 -6.25 -12.56
CA GLY A 117 -32.08 -4.95 -12.59
C GLY A 117 -31.64 -3.79 -11.67
N PRO A 118 -32.04 -2.52 -11.96
CA PRO A 118 -32.09 -1.80 -13.25
C PRO A 118 -31.10 -0.59 -13.28
N GLY A 119 -30.81 -0.10 -14.47
CA GLY A 119 -30.20 1.23 -14.67
C GLY A 119 -28.67 1.23 -14.68
N GLY A 120 -28.10 1.50 -15.85
CA GLY A 120 -26.70 1.88 -15.96
C GLY A 120 -26.45 3.19 -15.21
N GLY A 121 -26.07 3.07 -13.94
CA GLY A 121 -25.16 4.04 -13.34
C GLY A 121 -23.78 3.83 -13.98
N PRO A 122 -22.96 4.88 -14.14
CA PRO A 122 -21.57 4.71 -14.56
C PRO A 122 -20.91 3.66 -13.65
N PRO A 123 -19.89 2.93 -14.15
CA PRO A 123 -19.21 1.90 -13.36
C PRO A 123 -18.93 2.46 -11.97
N PRO A 124 -19.01 1.67 -10.86
CA PRO A 124 -18.48 2.12 -9.60
C PRO A 124 -17.07 2.58 -9.92
N GLY A 125 -16.89 3.91 -9.87
CA GLY A 125 -15.66 4.56 -10.28
C GLY A 125 -14.59 3.78 -9.60
N ALA A 126 -13.60 3.33 -10.39
CA ALA A 126 -12.46 2.60 -9.91
C ALA A 126 -12.21 3.04 -8.48
N VAL A 127 -12.25 2.13 -7.52
CA VAL A 127 -11.39 2.27 -6.36
C VAL A 127 -9.98 2.19 -6.94
N THR A 128 -9.56 3.24 -7.64
CA THR A 128 -8.55 4.18 -7.20
C THR A 128 -8.07 3.74 -5.83
N ALA A 129 -7.34 2.63 -5.79
CA ALA A 129 -6.21 2.49 -4.89
C ALA A 129 -5.54 3.85 -4.98
N PRO A 130 -5.59 4.68 -3.93
CA PRO A 130 -5.63 6.12 -4.06
C PRO A 130 -4.58 6.54 -5.06
N GLY A 131 -5.04 6.79 -6.29
CA GLY A 131 -4.38 7.66 -7.20
C GLY A 131 -4.28 8.88 -6.33
N VAL A 132 -3.06 9.18 -5.91
CA VAL A 132 -2.76 10.37 -5.15
C VAL A 132 -3.00 11.49 -6.16
N GLY A 133 -4.28 11.79 -6.40
CA GLY A 133 -4.73 13.09 -6.77
C GLY A 133 -4.28 13.91 -5.59
N VAL A 134 -3.18 14.61 -5.80
CA VAL A 134 -2.71 15.61 -4.86
C VAL A 134 -3.79 16.68 -4.90
N VAL A 135 -4.82 16.50 -4.07
CA VAL A 135 -5.88 17.48 -3.82
C VAL A 135 -5.18 18.64 -3.11
N GLY A 136 -4.63 19.56 -3.90
CA GLY A 136 -3.91 20.73 -3.41
C GLY A 136 -2.66 20.39 -2.59
N ARG A 137 -1.48 20.78 -3.09
CA ARG A 137 -0.33 20.93 -2.19
C ARG A 137 -0.59 22.15 -1.33
N GLU A 138 -1.06 21.97 -0.09
CA GLU A 138 -1.05 23.04 0.90
C GLU A 138 0.38 23.22 1.39
N ARG A 139 1.03 24.28 0.92
CA ARG A 139 2.31 24.75 1.44
C ARG A 139 2.10 25.14 2.89
N LEU A 140 2.66 24.41 3.84
CA LEU A 140 2.62 24.79 5.26
C LEU A 140 3.89 25.56 5.65
N GLY A 141 3.81 26.88 5.41
CA GLY A 141 4.58 27.97 6.02
C GLY A 141 6.12 27.88 6.02
N PRO A 142 6.77 28.93 6.56
CA PRO A 142 8.22 28.96 6.67
C PRO A 142 8.67 28.03 7.81
N PHE A 143 9.56 27.09 7.49
CA PHE A 143 10.30 26.34 8.50
C PHE A 143 11.32 27.25 9.15
N ASP A 144 11.23 27.41 10.46
CA ASP A 144 12.29 28.06 11.24
C ASP A 144 13.15 26.94 11.82
N VAL A 145 14.25 26.67 11.11
CA VAL A 145 15.16 25.57 11.41
C VAL A 145 16.16 26.04 12.44
N ALA A 146 16.06 25.48 13.64
CA ALA A 146 17.05 25.70 14.67
C ALA A 146 17.80 24.40 14.95
N ARG A 147 19.03 24.34 14.47
CA ARG A 147 19.89 23.18 14.68
C ARG A 147 20.45 23.21 16.09
N LEU A 148 20.15 22.17 16.86
CA LEU A 148 20.65 22.00 18.21
C LEU A 148 21.67 20.86 18.21
N THR A 149 22.94 21.24 18.19
CA THR A 149 24.00 20.28 18.53
C THR A 149 23.99 20.12 20.05
N ALA A 150 23.16 19.21 20.53
CA ALA A 150 23.02 18.98 21.96
C ALA A 150 23.59 17.60 22.33
N THR A 151 24.86 17.59 22.71
CA THR A 151 25.39 16.59 23.65
C THR A 151 24.96 16.89 25.09
N ASP A 152 24.36 18.07 25.32
CA ASP A 152 23.78 18.52 26.59
C ASP A 152 22.28 18.16 26.65
N PRO A 153 21.84 17.34 27.62
CA PRO A 153 20.42 16.99 27.83
C PRO A 153 19.51 18.21 27.94
N ASN A 154 20.01 19.34 28.47
CA ASN A 154 19.19 20.53 28.76
C ASN A 154 18.99 21.43 27.53
N ALA A 155 19.88 21.39 26.55
CA ALA A 155 19.87 22.32 25.42
C ALA A 155 18.62 22.18 24.53
N LEU A 156 18.06 20.97 24.42
CA LEU A 156 16.78 20.77 23.72
C LEU A 156 15.60 21.36 24.51
N GLY A 157 15.59 21.17 25.83
CA GLY A 157 14.60 21.77 26.72
C GLY A 157 14.62 23.30 26.66
N ASP A 158 15.81 23.91 26.73
CA ASP A 158 16.00 25.36 26.67
C ASP A 158 15.53 25.95 25.34
N TRP A 159 15.84 25.27 24.23
CA TRP A 159 15.36 25.71 22.91
C TRP A 159 13.84 25.63 22.80
N LEU A 160 13.24 24.52 23.25
CA LEU A 160 11.79 24.38 23.27
C LEU A 160 11.16 25.50 24.10
N HIS A 161 11.67 25.75 25.31
CA HIS A 161 11.17 26.80 26.18
C HIS A 161 11.26 28.19 25.55
N THR A 162 12.43 28.52 24.98
CA THR A 162 12.67 29.80 24.27
C THR A 162 11.71 29.99 23.09
N ASN A 163 11.33 28.90 22.42
CA ASN A 163 10.40 28.91 21.29
C ASN A 163 8.92 28.75 21.71
N GLY A 164 8.62 28.77 23.01
CA GLY A 164 7.26 28.69 23.54
C GLY A 164 6.66 27.29 23.54
N PHE A 165 7.51 26.26 23.52
CA PHE A 165 7.14 24.85 23.63
C PHE A 165 7.55 24.29 25.00
N VAL A 166 6.84 23.26 25.46
CA VAL A 166 7.15 22.56 26.71
C VAL A 166 7.56 21.13 26.38
N LEU A 167 8.75 20.72 26.82
CA LEU A 167 9.19 19.33 26.69
C LEU A 167 8.41 18.45 27.69
N PRO A 168 7.61 17.48 27.24
CA PRO A 168 6.89 16.61 28.16
C PRO A 168 7.85 15.57 28.78
N PRO A 169 7.59 15.14 30.03
CA PRO A 169 8.43 14.15 30.71
C PRO A 169 8.57 12.82 29.95
N ARG A 170 7.53 12.40 29.22
CA ARG A 170 7.57 11.16 28.43
C ARG A 170 8.51 11.27 27.21
N LEU A 171 8.61 12.45 26.60
CA LEU A 171 9.53 12.66 25.48
C LEU A 171 10.96 12.74 25.98
N ASP A 172 11.19 13.43 27.10
CA ASP A 172 12.49 13.50 27.75
C ASP A 172 13.06 12.10 28.04
N GLN A 173 12.26 11.23 28.65
CA GLN A 173 12.64 9.83 28.89
C GLN A 173 12.91 9.04 27.60
N ALA A 174 12.14 9.29 26.53
CA ALA A 174 12.33 8.61 25.25
C ALA A 174 13.59 9.09 24.50
N LEU A 175 14.08 10.30 24.82
CA LEU A 175 15.28 10.88 24.24
C LEU A 175 16.57 10.41 24.93
N GLN A 176 16.50 9.99 26.19
CA GLN A 176 17.66 9.54 26.98
C GLN A 176 18.58 8.55 26.23
N PRO A 177 18.08 7.52 25.51
CA PRO A 177 18.96 6.61 24.78
C PRO A 177 19.80 7.29 23.69
N TYR A 178 19.32 8.38 23.09
CA TYR A 178 20.06 9.15 22.09
C TYR A 178 21.11 10.06 22.73
N VAL A 179 20.81 10.61 23.91
CA VAL A 179 21.79 11.33 24.75
C VAL A 179 22.93 10.39 25.13
N ASP A 180 22.63 9.19 25.60
CA ASP A 180 23.64 8.19 25.98
C ASP A 180 24.52 7.77 24.79
N GLN A 181 23.94 7.75 23.59
CA GLN A 181 24.64 7.51 22.32
C GLN A 181 25.36 8.75 21.76
N ARG A 182 25.23 9.91 22.41
CA ARG A 182 25.78 11.20 21.99
C ARG A 182 25.30 11.65 20.60
N TRP A 183 24.07 11.33 20.25
CA TRP A 183 23.43 11.82 19.03
C TRP A 183 23.10 13.30 19.15
N GLU A 184 22.97 13.97 18.00
CA GLU A 184 22.50 15.36 17.91
C GLU A 184 21.01 15.43 17.59
N TYR A 185 20.41 16.62 17.70
CA TYR A 185 19.00 16.83 17.37
C TYR A 185 18.82 17.91 16.31
N VAL A 186 17.95 17.61 15.36
CA VAL A 186 17.40 18.62 14.46
C VAL A 186 16.05 19.03 15.04
N ALA A 187 15.91 20.30 15.39
CA ALA A 187 14.65 20.88 15.84
C ALA A 187 14.15 21.91 14.82
N ILE A 188 12.90 21.80 14.41
CA ILE A 188 12.30 22.68 13.41
C ILE A 188 10.98 23.18 13.94
N ARG A 189 10.79 24.50 13.95
CA ARG A 189 9.51 25.11 14.26
C ARG A 189 8.68 25.19 12.99
N LEU A 190 7.52 24.54 13.04
CA LEU A 190 6.50 24.49 12.01
C LEU A 190 5.45 25.56 12.25
N ALA A 191 5.06 26.24 11.17
CA ALA A 191 3.96 27.21 11.16
C ALA A 191 3.16 27.05 9.86
N PRO A 192 1.85 27.32 9.86
CA PRO A 192 1.04 27.32 8.65
C PRO A 192 1.44 28.47 7.72
N ALA A 193 1.21 28.33 6.41
CA ALA A 193 1.47 29.42 5.46
C ALA A 193 0.53 30.61 5.67
N THR A 194 -0.71 30.34 6.04
CA THR A 194 -1.68 31.37 6.40
C THR A 194 -1.64 31.56 7.90
N ALA A 195 -1.21 32.75 8.34
CA ALA A 195 -1.20 33.09 9.76
C ALA A 195 -2.61 32.93 10.35
N GLY A 196 -2.72 32.20 11.46
CA GLY A 196 -4.00 32.00 12.15
C GLY A 196 -4.83 30.81 11.67
N THR A 197 -4.32 29.96 10.77
CA THR A 197 -4.93 28.64 10.49
C THR A 197 -4.26 27.54 11.30
N ALA A 198 -4.85 26.35 11.31
CA ALA A 198 -4.25 25.15 11.90
C ALA A 198 -3.27 24.49 10.91
N LEU A 199 -2.32 23.72 11.44
CA LEU A 199 -1.42 22.85 10.67
C LEU A 199 -2.23 21.64 10.17
N ASN A 200 -2.61 21.67 8.89
CA ASN A 200 -3.28 20.58 8.22
C ASN A 200 -2.72 20.41 6.80
N GLY A 201 -2.49 19.17 6.37
CA GLY A 201 -2.01 18.84 5.03
C GLY A 201 -0.56 18.34 4.99
N ALA A 202 -0.03 18.21 3.78
CA ALA A 202 1.32 17.71 3.55
C ALA A 202 2.36 18.84 3.62
N LEU A 203 3.38 18.67 4.48
CA LEU A 203 4.52 19.57 4.58
C LEU A 203 5.40 19.49 3.33
N ASP A 204 6.06 20.59 2.98
CA ASP A 204 7.14 20.56 1.98
C ASP A 204 8.25 19.60 2.45
N PRO A 205 8.86 18.81 1.55
CA PRO A 205 9.85 17.83 1.95
C PRO A 205 11.07 18.46 2.61
N LEU A 206 11.46 17.91 3.76
CA LEU A 206 12.69 18.30 4.45
C LEU A 206 13.81 17.34 4.05
N HIS A 207 14.98 17.89 3.74
CA HIS A 207 16.17 17.16 3.37
C HIS A 207 17.25 17.38 4.43
N LEU A 208 17.59 16.30 5.13
CA LEU A 208 18.67 16.24 6.10
C LEU A 208 19.85 15.50 5.51
N THR A 209 21.06 15.96 5.81
CA THR A 209 22.30 15.31 5.39
C THR A 209 23.28 15.31 6.54
N PHE A 210 23.77 14.14 6.95
CA PHE A 210 24.68 13.95 8.08
C PHE A 210 25.66 12.81 7.86
N ALA A 211 26.78 12.83 8.57
CA ALA A 211 27.70 11.69 8.61
C ALA A 211 27.11 10.56 9.47
N ALA A 212 27.30 9.32 9.06
CA ALA A 212 26.96 8.16 9.86
C ALA A 212 27.96 7.03 9.58
N GLU A 213 28.18 6.15 10.56
CA GLU A 213 29.03 4.95 10.35
C GLU A 213 28.23 3.81 9.72
N SER A 214 26.91 3.79 9.98
CA SER A 214 25.98 2.83 9.43
C SER A 214 24.63 3.48 9.20
N PRO A 215 23.90 3.09 8.15
CA PRO A 215 22.65 3.75 7.82
C PRO A 215 21.54 3.37 8.82
N VAL A 216 20.85 4.38 9.35
CA VAL A 216 19.86 4.22 10.42
C VAL A 216 18.69 5.19 10.24
N TYR A 217 17.48 4.65 10.29
CA TYR A 217 16.26 5.42 10.29
C TYR A 217 15.68 5.49 11.72
N PRO A 218 15.68 6.66 12.37
CA PRO A 218 15.15 6.81 13.72
C PRO A 218 13.66 6.43 13.77
N MET A 219 13.25 5.61 14.73
CA MET A 219 11.85 5.21 14.96
C MET A 219 11.48 5.17 16.45
N ARG A 220 12.46 5.25 17.36
CA ARG A 220 12.21 5.06 18.80
C ARG A 220 11.21 6.06 19.36
N LEU A 221 11.25 7.32 18.91
CA LEU A 221 10.34 8.36 19.39
C LEU A 221 8.88 8.08 18.99
N SER A 222 8.66 7.35 17.90
CA SER A 222 7.32 6.96 17.41
C SER A 222 6.57 6.06 18.39
N ARG A 223 7.25 5.49 19.39
CA ARG A 223 6.60 4.81 20.53
C ARG A 223 5.60 5.69 21.29
N LEU A 224 5.80 7.01 21.26
CA LEU A 224 4.94 7.97 21.94
C LEU A 224 3.70 8.35 21.12
N ALA A 225 3.53 7.80 19.92
CA ALA A 225 2.36 8.04 19.10
C ALA A 225 1.11 7.38 19.74
N GLY A 226 0.02 8.14 19.80
CA GLY A 226 -1.28 7.65 20.29
C GLY A 226 -2.07 6.86 19.25
N THR A 227 -1.66 6.91 17.98
CA THR A 227 -2.37 6.33 16.83
C THR A 227 -1.46 5.38 16.05
N PRO A 228 -2.03 4.38 15.34
CA PRO A 228 -1.27 3.50 14.46
C PRO A 228 -0.35 4.27 13.51
N GLN A 229 0.86 3.77 13.29
CA GLN A 229 1.84 4.42 12.42
C GLN A 229 2.09 3.57 11.16
N SER A 230 2.22 4.24 10.01
CA SER A 230 2.60 3.61 8.73
C SER A 230 3.91 4.20 8.24
N LEU A 231 4.89 3.33 7.99
CA LEU A 231 6.21 3.68 7.49
C LEU A 231 6.34 3.27 6.03
N GLY A 232 6.46 4.25 5.12
CA GLY A 232 6.92 4.05 3.75
C GLY A 232 8.35 4.54 3.58
N LEU A 233 9.30 3.62 3.37
CA LEU A 233 10.72 3.91 3.29
C LEU A 233 11.31 3.57 1.92
N TYR A 234 11.88 4.56 1.24
CA TYR A 234 12.63 4.42 0.01
C TYR A 234 14.13 4.48 0.29
N ILE A 235 14.86 3.41 0.05
CA ILE A 235 16.27 3.30 0.39
C ILE A 235 17.10 3.32 -0.88
N PHE A 236 17.91 4.38 -1.07
CA PHE A 236 18.92 4.49 -2.11
C PHE A 236 20.29 4.09 -1.57
N ALA A 237 20.92 3.12 -2.19
CA ALA A 237 22.27 2.70 -1.82
C ALA A 237 23.02 2.09 -3.02
N ALA A 238 24.28 1.73 -2.83
CA ALA A 238 25.05 1.00 -3.84
C ALA A 238 24.43 -0.38 -4.17
N HIS A 239 23.79 -1.00 -3.17
CA HIS A 239 23.24 -2.36 -3.20
C HIS A 239 21.84 -2.40 -2.60
N ARG A 240 21.12 -3.51 -2.82
CA ARG A 240 19.81 -3.74 -2.20
C ARG A 240 19.95 -3.77 -0.68
N MET A 241 19.13 -2.96 -0.01
CA MET A 241 19.10 -2.86 1.45
C MET A 241 17.88 -3.58 2.02
N LYS A 242 17.95 -3.91 3.31
CA LYS A 242 16.83 -4.42 4.11
C LYS A 242 16.84 -3.75 5.48
N LEU A 243 15.66 -3.65 6.08
CA LEU A 243 15.53 -3.33 7.49
C LEU A 243 16.08 -4.48 8.33
N SER A 244 16.90 -4.16 9.32
CA SER A 244 17.50 -5.11 10.25
C SER A 244 16.85 -4.99 11.62
N GLY A 245 16.70 -6.13 12.30
CA GLY A 245 16.11 -6.21 13.63
C GLY A 245 14.58 -6.23 13.61
N ARG A 246 14.00 -6.49 14.78
CA ARG A 246 12.56 -6.43 15.03
C ARG A 246 12.34 -5.33 16.06
N ILE A 247 12.02 -4.14 15.58
CA ILE A 247 11.76 -3.00 16.46
C ILE A 247 10.29 -2.94 16.94
N GLY A 248 9.41 -3.82 16.46
CA GLY A 248 7.96 -3.75 16.67
C GLY A 248 7.21 -3.79 15.34
N GLY A 249 5.88 -3.64 15.39
CA GLY A 249 5.03 -3.61 14.20
C GLY A 249 4.92 -4.94 13.43
N GLU A 250 4.30 -4.86 12.26
CA GLU A 250 4.21 -5.96 11.30
C GLU A 250 5.56 -6.27 10.65
N GLN A 251 5.64 -7.38 9.91
CA GLN A 251 6.82 -7.66 9.10
C GLN A 251 6.94 -6.63 7.96
N PRO A 252 8.13 -6.05 7.74
CA PRO A 252 8.31 -5.13 6.63
C PRO A 252 8.11 -5.83 5.28
N ARG A 253 7.32 -5.23 4.41
CA ARG A 253 7.01 -5.72 3.06
C ARG A 253 7.76 -4.91 2.03
N VAL A 254 8.57 -5.56 1.21
CA VAL A 254 9.23 -4.93 0.07
C VAL A 254 8.21 -4.75 -1.05
N ALA A 255 7.97 -3.53 -1.50
CA ALA A 255 7.11 -3.22 -2.63
C ALA A 255 7.88 -3.14 -3.95
N TYR A 256 9.15 -2.71 -3.88
CA TYR A 256 10.03 -2.53 -5.03
C TYR A 256 11.49 -2.73 -4.65
N ALA A 257 12.29 -3.31 -5.55
CA ALA A 257 13.74 -3.38 -5.48
C ALA A 257 14.30 -3.35 -6.92
N GLY A 258 15.06 -2.32 -7.27
CA GLY A 258 15.53 -2.14 -8.64
C GLY A 258 16.56 -1.03 -8.77
N ARG A 259 17.30 -1.03 -9.89
CA ARG A 259 18.25 0.03 -10.20
C ARG A 259 17.55 1.20 -10.87
N VAL A 260 17.83 2.41 -10.41
CA VAL A 260 17.34 3.65 -10.99
C VAL A 260 18.31 4.09 -12.07
N THR A 261 17.83 4.18 -13.32
CA THR A 261 18.63 4.54 -14.49
C THR A 261 18.38 5.96 -14.99
N THR A 262 17.45 6.68 -14.36
CA THR A 262 17.10 8.05 -14.74
C THR A 262 18.29 8.99 -14.55
N THR A 263 18.59 9.80 -15.57
CA THR A 263 19.73 10.72 -15.59
C THR A 263 19.36 12.17 -15.28
N SER A 264 18.06 12.49 -15.17
CA SER A 264 17.54 13.84 -14.89
C SER A 264 16.47 13.84 -13.79
N GLY A 265 16.19 15.03 -13.24
CA GLY A 265 15.17 15.24 -12.21
C GLY A 265 15.63 14.88 -10.78
N PRO A 266 14.73 15.00 -9.79
CA PRO A 266 15.06 14.86 -8.37
C PRO A 266 15.54 13.45 -8.00
N LEU A 267 15.10 12.41 -8.72
CA LEU A 267 15.57 11.03 -8.54
C LEU A 267 17.04 10.84 -8.94
N ALA A 268 17.50 11.52 -9.99
CA ALA A 268 18.86 11.35 -10.50
C ALA A 268 19.91 11.84 -9.49
N ALA A 269 19.61 12.91 -8.75
CA ALA A 269 20.48 13.40 -7.68
C ALA A 269 20.68 12.34 -6.59
N LEU A 270 19.60 11.68 -6.16
CA LEU A 270 19.65 10.63 -5.15
C LEU A 270 20.26 9.32 -5.67
N ALA A 271 20.08 9.00 -6.95
CA ALA A 271 20.63 7.79 -7.56
C ALA A 271 22.15 7.90 -7.84
N LYS A 272 22.72 9.11 -7.84
CA LYS A 272 24.14 9.33 -8.13
C LYS A 272 25.03 8.69 -7.07
N GLY A 273 25.79 7.66 -7.47
CA GLY A 273 26.63 6.84 -6.59
C GLY A 273 25.86 5.80 -5.76
N THR A 274 24.54 5.86 -5.74
CA THR A 274 23.63 5.02 -4.95
C THR A 274 22.45 4.57 -5.81
N PRO A 275 22.70 3.80 -6.89
CA PRO A 275 21.72 3.56 -7.94
C PRO A 275 20.65 2.55 -7.57
N PHE A 276 20.79 1.80 -6.47
CA PHE A 276 19.84 0.76 -6.10
C PHE A 276 18.77 1.34 -5.18
N LEU A 277 17.50 1.27 -5.60
CA LEU A 277 16.33 1.65 -4.83
C LEU A 277 15.65 0.43 -4.24
N THR A 278 15.38 0.45 -2.93
CA THR A 278 14.50 -0.51 -2.25
C THR A 278 13.35 0.23 -1.59
N ALA A 279 12.10 -0.06 -1.95
CA ALA A 279 10.92 0.48 -1.29
C ALA A 279 10.34 -0.54 -0.32
N VAL A 280 10.19 -0.15 0.93
CA VAL A 280 9.70 -0.99 2.02
C VAL A 280 8.54 -0.29 2.72
N ASN A 281 7.48 -1.04 2.99
CA ASN A 281 6.35 -0.58 3.78
C ASN A 281 6.25 -1.41 5.07
N GLN A 282 5.99 -0.75 6.19
CA GLN A 282 5.77 -1.42 7.47
C GLN A 282 4.70 -0.70 8.28
N GLU A 283 3.80 -1.46 8.88
CA GLU A 283 2.74 -0.94 9.73
C GLU A 283 3.05 -1.20 11.21
N PHE A 284 2.68 -0.25 12.05
CA PHE A 284 2.81 -0.31 13.51
C PHE A 284 1.45 -0.06 14.16
N PRO A 285 0.60 -1.10 14.28
CA PRO A 285 -0.72 -0.96 14.88
C PRO A 285 -0.68 -0.57 16.36
N ASP A 286 0.38 -0.98 17.07
CA ASP A 286 0.65 -0.63 18.46
C ASP A 286 2.03 0.04 18.56
N PRO A 287 2.11 1.37 18.39
CA PRO A 287 3.38 2.10 18.42
C PRO A 287 4.11 1.95 19.75
N SER A 288 3.38 1.75 20.86
CA SER A 288 3.98 1.60 22.19
C SER A 288 4.97 0.41 22.28
N ARG A 289 4.89 -0.54 21.34
CA ARG A 289 5.81 -1.68 21.23
C ARG A 289 7.10 -1.35 20.49
N ILE A 290 7.27 -0.14 19.97
CA ILE A 290 8.48 0.23 19.25
C ILE A 290 9.68 0.28 20.22
N THR A 291 10.68 -0.57 20.01
CA THR A 291 11.82 -0.75 20.92
C THR A 291 13.10 -0.06 20.45
N GLY A 292 13.16 0.41 19.20
CA GLY A 292 14.34 1.08 18.68
C GLY A 292 14.23 1.57 17.25
N ASP A 293 15.39 1.78 16.63
CA ASP A 293 15.55 2.43 15.33
C ASP A 293 15.82 1.39 14.24
N HIS A 294 15.42 1.70 13.01
CA HIS A 294 15.63 0.82 11.87
C HIS A 294 17.06 0.93 11.37
N LEU A 295 17.88 -0.09 11.66
CA LEU A 295 19.17 -0.24 11.02
C LEU A 295 19.00 -0.77 9.60
N LEU A 296 19.65 -0.13 8.62
CA LEU A 296 19.63 -0.58 7.24
C LEU A 296 20.86 -1.43 6.97
N ARG A 297 20.66 -2.63 6.40
CA ARG A 297 21.77 -3.53 6.05
C ARG A 297 21.68 -3.95 4.60
N ARG A 298 22.85 -4.09 3.98
CA ARG A 298 22.98 -4.71 2.66
C ARG A 298 22.47 -6.14 2.69
N THR A 299 21.75 -6.53 1.65
CA THR A 299 21.35 -7.92 1.39
C THR A 299 22.48 -8.69 0.70
N ALA A 300 22.47 -10.02 0.79
CA ALA A 300 23.50 -10.85 0.16
C ALA A 300 23.54 -10.70 -1.37
N THR A 301 22.39 -10.43 -1.98
CA THR A 301 22.21 -10.35 -3.43
C THR A 301 21.29 -9.20 -3.81
N ASP A 302 21.63 -8.50 -4.89
CA ASP A 302 20.84 -7.39 -5.45
C ASP A 302 19.67 -7.90 -6.30
N THR A 303 18.86 -8.81 -5.75
CA THR A 303 17.69 -9.36 -6.45
C THR A 303 16.68 -8.26 -6.70
N THR A 304 16.20 -8.15 -7.92
CA THR A 304 15.14 -7.19 -8.26
C THR A 304 13.78 -7.72 -7.84
N PHE A 305 12.86 -6.81 -7.55
CA PHE A 305 11.50 -7.12 -7.16
C PHE A 305 10.59 -5.96 -7.56
N GLN A 306 9.39 -6.27 -8.05
CA GLN A 306 8.33 -5.30 -8.22
C GLN A 306 7.02 -6.00 -7.89
N GLN A 307 6.23 -5.40 -7.02
CA GLN A 307 4.91 -5.94 -6.68
C GLN A 307 4.07 -6.06 -7.96
N VAL A 308 3.42 -7.22 -8.13
CA VAL A 308 2.51 -7.48 -9.25
C VAL A 308 1.09 -7.60 -8.69
N ILE A 309 0.16 -6.82 -9.23
CA ILE A 309 -1.26 -6.94 -8.94
C ILE A 309 -1.91 -7.66 -10.11
N TYR A 310 -2.59 -8.77 -9.82
CA TYR A 310 -3.31 -9.54 -10.83
C TYR A 310 -4.75 -9.05 -10.95
N GLU A 311 -5.17 -8.81 -12.18
CA GLU A 311 -6.57 -8.58 -12.53
C GLU A 311 -7.11 -9.85 -13.19
N ASP A 312 -8.02 -10.52 -12.52
CA ASP A 312 -8.67 -11.71 -13.06
C ASP A 312 -9.77 -11.31 -14.04
N ARG A 313 -9.73 -11.86 -15.25
CA ARG A 313 -10.76 -11.64 -16.27
C ARG A 313 -11.26 -12.95 -16.84
N LEU A 314 -12.58 -13.07 -16.94
CA LEU A 314 -13.19 -14.18 -17.67
C LEU A 314 -12.75 -14.17 -19.14
N SER A 315 -12.28 -15.31 -19.62
CA SER A 315 -11.85 -15.51 -21.01
C SER A 315 -13.04 -15.28 -21.94
N ARG A 316 -12.87 -14.40 -22.94
CA ARG A 316 -13.89 -14.09 -23.95
C ARG A 316 -13.36 -14.33 -25.35
N VAL A 317 -14.21 -14.85 -26.23
CA VAL A 317 -13.97 -14.99 -27.66
C VAL A 317 -15.07 -14.20 -28.37
N ALA A 318 -14.70 -13.21 -29.19
CA ALA A 318 -15.63 -12.30 -29.85
C ALA A 318 -16.65 -11.64 -28.88
N GLY A 319 -16.21 -11.29 -27.66
CA GLY A 319 -17.06 -10.68 -26.63
C GLY A 319 -17.90 -11.67 -25.80
N VAL A 320 -17.98 -12.93 -26.21
CA VAL A 320 -18.74 -13.98 -25.51
C VAL A 320 -17.82 -14.78 -24.57
N PRO A 321 -18.23 -15.03 -23.31
CA PRO A 321 -17.50 -15.94 -22.42
C PRO A 321 -17.17 -17.28 -23.09
N ALA A 322 -15.89 -17.64 -23.11
CA ALA A 322 -15.38 -18.81 -23.84
C ALA A 322 -16.06 -20.11 -23.39
N TRP A 323 -16.39 -20.22 -22.10
CA TRP A 323 -17.10 -21.38 -21.55
C TRP A 323 -18.49 -21.58 -22.17
N LEU A 324 -19.23 -20.51 -22.49
CA LEU A 324 -20.54 -20.61 -23.15
C LEU A 324 -20.41 -21.23 -24.54
N LEU A 325 -19.35 -20.87 -25.27
CA LEU A 325 -19.08 -21.46 -26.59
C LEU A 325 -18.74 -22.94 -26.47
N THR A 326 -18.00 -23.34 -25.44
CA THR A 326 -17.68 -24.77 -25.25
C THR A 326 -18.88 -25.60 -24.82
N ILE A 327 -19.75 -25.08 -23.94
CA ILE A 327 -20.97 -25.79 -23.54
C ILE A 327 -21.96 -25.83 -24.72
N GLY A 328 -22.18 -24.70 -25.40
CA GLY A 328 -23.06 -24.64 -26.57
C GLY A 328 -22.57 -25.53 -27.71
N GLY A 329 -21.27 -25.50 -28.03
CA GLY A 329 -20.65 -26.38 -29.01
C GLY A 329 -20.77 -27.86 -28.62
N GLY A 330 -20.50 -28.21 -27.36
CA GLY A 330 -20.67 -29.57 -26.85
C GLY A 330 -22.11 -30.09 -26.97
N LEU A 331 -23.10 -29.27 -26.59
CA LEU A 331 -24.52 -29.60 -26.73
C LEU A 331 -24.94 -29.76 -28.21
N ALA A 332 -24.44 -28.91 -29.11
CA ALA A 332 -24.68 -29.04 -30.54
C ALA A 332 -24.11 -30.35 -31.10
N VAL A 333 -22.91 -30.75 -30.67
CA VAL A 333 -22.31 -32.05 -31.06
C VAL A 333 -23.12 -33.23 -30.51
N LEU A 334 -23.56 -33.17 -29.25
CA LEU A 334 -24.37 -34.23 -28.65
C LEU A 334 -25.73 -34.39 -29.31
N THR A 335 -26.41 -33.28 -29.61
CA THR A 335 -27.72 -33.29 -30.28
C THR A 335 -27.62 -33.78 -31.72
N THR A 336 -26.65 -33.29 -32.50
CA THR A 336 -26.41 -33.76 -33.87
C THR A 336 -26.05 -35.25 -33.90
N THR A 337 -25.20 -35.72 -32.99
CA THR A 337 -24.87 -37.14 -32.85
C THR A 337 -26.09 -37.98 -32.47
N GLY A 338 -26.90 -37.50 -31.51
CA GLY A 338 -28.14 -38.18 -31.10
C GLY A 338 -29.16 -38.30 -32.24
N VAL A 339 -29.36 -37.21 -33.00
CA VAL A 339 -30.23 -37.21 -34.19
C VAL A 339 -29.69 -38.17 -35.25
N LEU A 340 -28.39 -38.13 -35.53
CA LEU A 340 -27.77 -39.03 -36.50
C LEU A 340 -27.95 -40.51 -36.08
N LEU A 341 -27.71 -40.84 -34.81
CA LEU A 341 -27.94 -42.18 -34.27
C LEU A 341 -29.41 -42.58 -34.34
N ALA A 342 -30.34 -41.68 -34.06
CA ALA A 342 -31.78 -41.94 -34.17
C ALA A 342 -32.23 -42.19 -35.62
N VAL A 343 -31.70 -41.41 -36.58
CA VAL A 343 -31.95 -41.60 -38.03
C VAL A 343 -31.37 -42.93 -38.51
N LEU A 344 -30.14 -43.26 -38.09
CA LEU A 344 -29.52 -44.55 -38.43
C LEU A 344 -30.31 -45.72 -37.83
N ARG A 345 -30.83 -45.57 -36.62
CA ARG A 345 -31.68 -46.58 -35.96
C ARG A 345 -33.04 -46.72 -36.67
N SER A 346 -33.70 -45.63 -37.05
CA SER A 346 -35.00 -45.66 -37.73
C SER A 346 -34.90 -46.26 -39.14
N ARG A 347 -33.80 -46.02 -39.84
CA ARG A 347 -33.49 -46.67 -41.13
C ARG A 347 -33.27 -48.17 -40.98
N ARG A 348 -32.66 -48.64 -39.88
CA ARG A 348 -32.50 -50.07 -39.59
C ARG A 348 -33.83 -50.76 -39.24
N THR A 349 -34.75 -50.06 -38.57
CA THR A 349 -36.06 -50.64 -38.19
C THR A 349 -37.08 -50.64 -39.32
N ARG A 350 -36.94 -49.78 -40.34
CA ARG A 350 -37.71 -49.86 -41.58
C ARG A 350 -37.14 -50.98 -42.47
N ARG A 351 -37.41 -52.24 -42.12
CA ARG A 351 -37.32 -53.35 -43.09
C ARG A 351 -38.43 -53.16 -44.14
N PRO A 352 -38.16 -53.37 -45.43
CA PRO A 352 -39.21 -53.37 -46.45
C PRO A 352 -40.22 -54.48 -46.15
N GLU A 353 -41.51 -54.15 -46.16
CA GLU A 353 -42.59 -55.14 -46.10
C GLU A 353 -42.46 -56.08 -47.31
N ILE A 354 -42.45 -57.39 -47.04
CA ILE A 354 -42.48 -58.42 -48.08
C ILE A 354 -43.89 -58.41 -48.68
N PRO A 355 -44.07 -58.22 -50.00
CA PRO A 355 -45.39 -58.25 -50.61
C PRO A 355 -46.03 -59.64 -50.44
N PRO A 356 -47.34 -59.74 -50.21
CA PRO A 356 -48.01 -61.02 -50.00
C PRO A 356 -47.89 -61.92 -51.24
N PRO A 357 -47.75 -63.24 -51.06
CA PRO A 357 -47.57 -64.17 -52.18
C PRO A 357 -48.81 -64.23 -53.09
N PRO A 358 -48.64 -64.46 -54.41
CA PRO A 358 -49.74 -64.54 -55.34
C PRO A 358 -50.65 -65.75 -55.05
N ALA A 359 -51.96 -65.51 -55.04
CA ALA A 359 -52.97 -66.56 -54.87
C ALA A 359 -53.10 -67.40 -56.14
N PHE A 360 -52.85 -68.72 -56.04
CA PHE A 360 -53.13 -69.67 -57.12
C PHE A 360 -54.55 -70.23 -56.97
N PRO A 361 -55.36 -70.31 -58.04
CA PRO A 361 -56.67 -70.96 -58.01
C PRO A 361 -56.53 -72.49 -57.82
N PRO A 362 -57.49 -73.15 -57.15
CA PRO A 362 -57.42 -74.58 -56.87
C PRO A 362 -57.59 -75.43 -58.15
N PRO A 363 -56.97 -76.63 -58.20
CA PRO A 363 -57.02 -77.51 -59.38
C PRO A 363 -58.41 -78.14 -59.60
N PRO A 364 -58.78 -78.47 -60.86
CA PRO A 364 -60.10 -79.00 -61.18
C PRO A 364 -60.31 -80.43 -60.66
N THR A 365 -61.49 -80.67 -60.08
CA THR A 365 -61.99 -81.98 -59.67
C THR A 365 -62.27 -82.86 -60.90
N ARG A 366 -61.60 -84.01 -60.98
CA ARG A 366 -61.88 -85.08 -61.96
C ARG A 366 -63.17 -85.81 -61.57
N ALA A 367 -64.16 -85.84 -62.47
CA ALA A 367 -65.27 -86.78 -62.40
C ALA A 367 -64.88 -88.13 -63.04
N PRO A 368 -65.36 -89.28 -62.52
CA PRO A 368 -64.98 -90.62 -62.98
C PRO A 368 -65.76 -91.04 -64.25
N PRO A 369 -65.23 -91.99 -65.06
CA PRO A 369 -65.94 -92.51 -66.22
C PRO A 369 -67.00 -93.54 -65.79
N GLY A 370 -68.25 -93.35 -66.24
CA GLY A 370 -69.33 -94.32 -66.15
C GLY A 370 -69.77 -94.74 -67.55
N ASN A 371 -69.87 -96.06 -67.74
CA ASN A 371 -70.23 -96.81 -68.96
C ASN A 371 -71.54 -96.39 -69.62
#